data_AF-F0YYV4-F1
#
_entry.id   AF-F0YYV4-F1
#
_cell.length_a   1.000
_cell.length_b   1.000
_cell.length_c   1.000
_cell.angle_alpha   90.00
_cell.angle_beta   90.00
_cell.angle_gamma   90.00
#
_symmetry.space_group_name_H-M   'P 1'
#
loop_
_entity.id
_entity.type
_entity.pdbx_description
1 polymer ?
#
loop_
_entity_poly.entity_id
_entity_poly.type
_entity_poly.pdbx_seq_one_letter_code
_entity_poly.pdbx_strand_id
1 'polypeptide(L)'
;MKPEIKKLLILNLPYLLFVWLFDKVGAAVRLSPGADASAKLLHLGDGFSAAFSSIAPSFHPADLLIGIAGAVIVRLIIYVKGKNAKKYRKGMEYGSARWGTAEDIKPYTDPVFENNIPLTQTERLTMNSRPKQPKYARNKNILVIGGSGSGKTRFFVKPSLMQMHSSYVVTDPKGTVLIECGKLLQRGGYQIKVLNTINFKKSMKYNPFAYLRSEKDILKLVNTIIANTKGDGEKSGEDFWVSATRSQTVKSLRTSNGFPLFGELVV
;
A
#
# COMPACT_ATOMS: atom_id res chain seq x y z
N MET A 1 -32.59 3.49 -12.52
CA MET A 1 -31.67 4.47 -13.17
C MET A 1 -30.24 4.07 -12.81
N LYS A 2 -29.31 3.90 -13.77
CA LYS A 2 -27.93 3.45 -13.49
C LYS A 2 -27.28 4.37 -12.44
N PRO A 3 -26.53 3.85 -11.45
CA PRO A 3 -25.94 4.65 -10.36
C PRO A 3 -25.03 5.78 -10.86
N GLU A 4 -24.42 5.61 -12.04
CA GLU A 4 -23.60 6.63 -12.68
C GLU A 4 -24.41 7.85 -13.17
N ILE A 5 -25.62 7.64 -13.71
CA ILE A 5 -26.46 8.72 -14.23
C ILE A 5 -26.97 9.59 -13.08
N LYS A 6 -27.36 8.98 -11.96
CA LYS A 6 -27.79 9.71 -10.76
C LYS A 6 -26.66 10.60 -10.22
N LYS A 7 -25.43 10.08 -10.19
CA LYS A 7 -24.25 10.83 -9.76
C LYS A 7 -23.93 12.00 -10.69
N LEU A 8 -24.05 11.79 -12.01
CA LEU A 8 -23.82 12.82 -13.02
C LEU A 8 -24.86 13.94 -12.95
N LEU A 9 -26.13 13.61 -12.70
CA LEU A 9 -27.19 14.60 -12.53
C LEU A 9 -26.98 15.44 -11.27
N ILE A 10 -26.70 14.80 -10.13
CA ILE A 10 -26.43 15.51 -8.85
C ILE A 10 -25.22 16.44 -8.98
N LEU A 11 -24.18 16.01 -9.70
CA LEU A 11 -22.97 16.80 -9.92
C LEU A 11 -23.23 18.05 -10.78
N ASN A 12 -24.18 17.98 -11.74
CA ASN A 12 -24.46 19.08 -12.66
C ASN A 12 -25.61 20.00 -12.20
N LEU A 13 -26.43 19.57 -11.23
CA LEU A 13 -27.58 20.32 -10.71
C LEU A 13 -27.25 21.77 -10.28
N PRO A 14 -26.12 22.05 -9.59
CA PRO A 14 -25.77 23.41 -9.19
C PRO A 14 -25.50 24.36 -10.37
N TYR A 15 -25.15 23.84 -11.55
CA TYR A 15 -24.91 24.69 -12.73
C TYR A 15 -26.19 25.24 -13.32
N LEU A 16 -27.35 24.63 -13.05
CA LEU A 16 -28.65 25.19 -13.45
C LEU A 16 -28.95 26.52 -12.74
N LEU A 17 -28.50 26.68 -11.50
CA LEU A 17 -28.58 27.98 -10.79
C LEU A 17 -27.73 29.05 -11.47
N PHE A 18 -26.54 28.68 -11.98
CA PHE A 18 -25.71 29.62 -12.74
C PHE A 18 -26.34 29.96 -14.09
N VAL A 19 -26.94 29.00 -14.80
CA VAL A 19 -27.69 29.27 -16.03
C VAL A 19 -28.80 30.29 -15.77
N TRP A 20 -29.59 30.07 -14.72
CA TRP A 20 -30.66 30.99 -14.31
C TRP A 20 -30.13 32.38 -13.92
N LEU A 21 -29.04 32.45 -13.15
CA LEU A 21 -28.47 33.72 -12.71
C LEU A 21 -27.94 34.55 -13.89
N PHE A 22 -27.19 33.92 -14.81
CA PHE A 22 -26.64 34.62 -15.98
C PHE A 22 -27.73 34.96 -17.01
N ASP A 23 -28.77 34.14 -17.14
CA ASP A 23 -29.98 34.46 -17.91
C ASP A 23 -30.67 35.73 -17.38
N LYS A 24 -30.81 35.85 -16.05
CA LYS A 24 -31.36 37.07 -15.41
C LYS A 24 -30.51 38.31 -15.62
N VAL A 25 -29.18 38.17 -15.67
CA VAL A 25 -28.28 39.27 -16.01
C VAL A 25 -28.48 39.71 -17.47
N GLY A 26 -28.66 38.76 -18.40
CA GLY A 26 -29.02 39.05 -19.79
C GLY A 26 -30.36 39.80 -19.89
N ALA A 27 -31.37 39.32 -19.17
CA ALA A 27 -32.69 39.95 -19.10
C ALA A 27 -32.62 41.38 -18.52
N ALA A 28 -31.83 41.59 -17.47
CA ALA A 28 -31.65 42.91 -16.85
C ALA A 28 -31.07 43.92 -17.85
N VAL A 29 -30.04 43.54 -18.60
CA VAL A 29 -29.43 44.40 -19.63
C VAL A 29 -30.38 44.68 -20.79
N ARG A 30 -31.27 43.75 -21.13
CA ARG A 30 -32.31 44.00 -22.14
C ARG A 30 -33.39 44.97 -21.63
N LEU A 31 -33.85 44.77 -20.39
CA LEU A 31 -34.95 45.53 -19.80
C LEU A 31 -34.54 46.93 -19.33
N SER A 32 -33.24 47.21 -19.20
CA SER A 32 -32.73 48.55 -18.91
C SER A 32 -33.05 49.57 -20.03
N PRO A 33 -33.67 50.71 -19.69
CA PRO A 33 -33.90 51.80 -20.62
C PRO A 33 -32.61 52.39 -21.19
N GLY A 34 -32.56 52.65 -22.50
CA GLY A 34 -31.44 53.30 -23.17
C GLY A 34 -31.12 52.71 -24.55
N ALA A 35 -30.84 53.58 -25.52
CA ALA A 35 -30.41 53.17 -26.87
C ALA A 35 -28.94 52.75 -26.91
N ASP A 36 -28.10 53.40 -26.10
CA ASP A 36 -26.65 53.19 -26.05
C ASP A 36 -26.20 52.40 -24.80
N ALA A 37 -25.03 51.75 -24.90
CA ALA A 37 -24.47 50.94 -23.82
C ALA A 37 -24.22 51.73 -22.52
N SER A 38 -23.86 53.01 -22.62
CA SER A 38 -23.67 53.91 -21.47
C SER A 38 -24.99 54.22 -20.77
N ALA A 39 -26.07 54.46 -21.52
CA ALA A 39 -27.39 54.72 -20.98
C ALA A 39 -27.98 53.47 -20.30
N LYS A 40 -27.80 52.29 -20.90
CA LYS A 40 -28.19 51.02 -20.29
C LYS A 40 -27.44 50.71 -18.99
N LEU A 41 -26.18 51.09 -18.91
CA LEU A 41 -25.37 50.93 -17.70
C LEU A 41 -25.80 51.90 -16.58
N LEU A 42 -26.30 53.09 -16.94
CA LEU A 42 -26.82 54.08 -16.01
C LEU A 42 -28.16 53.65 -15.40
N HIS A 43 -29.02 52.99 -16.18
CA HIS A 43 -30.32 52.46 -15.74
C HIS A 43 -30.30 50.95 -15.48
N LEU A 44 -29.14 50.40 -15.13
CA LEU A 44 -28.97 48.97 -14.89
C LEU A 44 -29.81 48.51 -13.68
N GLY A 45 -29.93 49.35 -12.65
CA GLY A 45 -30.72 49.08 -11.45
C GLY A 45 -32.21 48.83 -11.74
N ASP A 46 -32.79 49.60 -12.68
CA ASP A 46 -34.19 49.46 -13.10
C ASP A 46 -34.40 48.16 -13.88
N GLY A 47 -33.44 47.79 -14.73
CA GLY A 47 -33.43 46.51 -15.45
C GLY A 47 -33.31 45.31 -14.53
N PHE A 48 -32.50 45.40 -13.46
CA PHE A 48 -32.40 44.36 -12.43
C PHE A 48 -33.71 44.20 -11.65
N SER A 49 -34.35 45.30 -11.25
CA SER A 49 -35.66 45.27 -10.58
C SER A 49 -36.72 44.57 -11.44
N ALA A 50 -36.78 44.91 -12.73
CA ALA A 50 -37.69 44.29 -13.68
C ALA A 50 -37.37 42.80 -13.93
N ALA A 51 -36.09 42.44 -14.08
CA ALA A 51 -35.68 41.06 -14.32
C ALA A 51 -35.94 40.13 -13.12
N PHE A 52 -35.80 40.62 -11.88
CA PHE A 52 -36.01 39.85 -10.66
C PHE A 52 -37.45 39.87 -10.13
N SER A 53 -38.35 40.64 -10.75
CA SER A 53 -39.78 40.64 -10.43
C SER A 53 -40.46 39.27 -10.60
N SER A 54 -39.91 38.42 -11.47
CA SER A 54 -40.36 37.05 -11.68
C SER A 54 -39.21 36.07 -11.48
N ILE A 55 -39.52 34.94 -10.83
CA ILE A 55 -38.54 33.86 -10.59
C ILE A 55 -38.29 33.04 -11.86
N ALA A 56 -39.21 33.08 -12.84
CA ALA A 56 -39.10 32.34 -14.09
C ALA A 56 -37.94 32.87 -14.97
N PRO A 57 -37.21 31.99 -15.68
CA PRO A 57 -36.17 32.40 -16.62
C PRO A 57 -36.74 33.19 -17.80
N SER A 58 -35.93 34.06 -18.39
CA SER A 58 -36.28 34.74 -19.63
C SER A 58 -36.20 33.76 -20.80
N PHE A 59 -37.34 33.37 -21.37
CA PHE A 59 -37.39 32.52 -22.56
C PHE A 59 -36.91 33.19 -23.86
N HIS A 60 -36.16 34.29 -23.74
CA HIS A 60 -35.58 34.96 -24.89
C HIS A 60 -34.29 34.27 -25.33
N PRO A 61 -34.10 34.00 -26.63
CA PRO A 61 -32.94 33.24 -27.13
C PRO A 61 -31.59 33.84 -26.72
N ALA A 62 -31.46 35.16 -26.71
CA ALA A 62 -30.21 35.84 -26.35
C ALA A 62 -29.84 35.68 -24.87
N ASP A 63 -30.81 35.79 -23.96
CA ASP A 63 -30.58 35.67 -22.52
C ASP A 63 -30.25 34.23 -22.14
N LEU A 64 -30.93 33.27 -22.75
CA LEU A 64 -30.68 31.85 -22.55
C LEU A 64 -29.26 31.46 -23.02
N LEU A 65 -28.81 32.02 -24.16
CA LEU A 65 -27.44 31.83 -24.64
C LEU A 65 -26.41 32.43 -23.67
N ILE A 66 -26.66 33.62 -23.12
CA ILE A 66 -25.81 34.24 -22.10
C ILE A 66 -25.79 33.37 -20.82
N GLY A 67 -26.94 32.85 -20.42
CA GLY A 67 -27.11 31.92 -19.30
C GLY A 67 -26.24 30.67 -19.44
N ILE A 68 -26.37 29.98 -20.58
CA ILE A 68 -25.62 28.76 -20.88
C ILE A 68 -24.12 29.06 -20.99
N ALA A 69 -23.72 30.12 -21.71
CA ALA A 69 -22.33 30.51 -21.88
C ALA A 69 -21.65 30.83 -20.52
N GLY A 70 -22.32 31.60 -19.66
CA GLY A 70 -21.85 31.92 -18.32
C GLY A 70 -21.65 30.68 -17.45
N ALA A 71 -22.61 29.75 -17.45
CA ALA A 71 -22.50 28.50 -16.72
C ALA A 71 -21.35 27.60 -17.23
N VAL A 72 -21.13 27.56 -18.55
CA VAL A 72 -19.99 26.82 -19.15
C VAL A 72 -18.65 27.43 -18.73
N ILE A 73 -18.53 28.75 -18.70
CA ILE A 73 -17.32 29.44 -18.24
C ILE A 73 -17.05 29.12 -16.76
N VAL A 74 -18.06 29.22 -15.89
CA VAL A 74 -17.94 28.86 -14.47
C VAL A 74 -17.52 27.39 -14.31
N ARG A 75 -18.13 26.48 -15.07
CA ARG A 75 -17.76 25.06 -15.08
C ARG A 75 -16.32 24.84 -15.54
N LEU A 76 -15.85 25.57 -16.55
CA LEU A 76 -14.47 25.51 -17.03
C LEU A 76 -13.49 26.02 -15.95
N ILE A 77 -13.80 27.14 -15.29
CA ILE A 77 -13.00 27.69 -14.20
C ILE A 77 -12.88 26.70 -13.04
N ILE A 78 -14.01 26.11 -12.61
CA ILE A 78 -14.02 25.12 -11.53
C ILE A 78 -13.30 23.84 -11.95
N TYR A 79 -13.47 23.38 -13.18
CA TYR A 79 -12.78 22.20 -13.70
C TYR A 79 -11.26 22.40 -13.74
N VAL A 80 -10.80 23.54 -14.25
CA VAL A 80 -9.37 23.91 -14.28
C VAL A 80 -8.83 24.06 -12.86
N LYS A 81 -9.55 24.76 -11.97
CA LYS A 81 -9.14 24.90 -10.56
C LYS A 81 -9.13 23.56 -9.82
N GLY A 82 -10.07 22.66 -10.10
CA GLY A 82 -10.14 21.33 -9.50
C GLY A 82 -9.00 20.41 -9.97
N LYS A 83 -8.69 20.41 -11.27
CA LYS A 83 -7.52 19.69 -11.80
C LYS A 83 -6.19 20.28 -11.33
N ASN A 84 -6.15 21.58 -11.07
CA ASN A 84 -4.99 22.28 -10.53
C ASN A 84 -5.01 22.46 -9.02
N ALA A 85 -5.97 21.86 -8.30
CA ALA A 85 -6.03 21.81 -6.84
C ALA A 85 -4.99 20.81 -6.31
N LYS A 86 -3.73 20.97 -6.73
CA LYS A 86 -2.63 20.22 -6.15
C LYS A 86 -2.31 20.90 -4.82
N LYS A 87 -2.15 20.09 -3.77
CA LYS A 87 -1.58 20.53 -2.49
C LYS A 87 -0.09 20.79 -2.71
N TYR A 88 0.24 21.97 -3.21
CA TYR A 88 1.63 22.35 -3.45
C TYR A 88 2.30 22.71 -2.12
N ARG A 89 3.34 21.96 -1.74
CA ARG A 89 4.38 22.49 -0.84
C ARG A 89 5.39 23.20 -1.74
N LYS A 90 5.31 24.54 -1.80
CA LYS A 90 6.23 25.34 -2.62
C LYS A 90 7.66 25.17 -2.07
N GLY A 91 8.62 24.90 -2.96
CA GLY A 91 10.04 24.72 -2.60
C GLY A 91 10.49 23.30 -2.26
N MET A 92 9.68 22.25 -2.51
CA MET A 92 10.12 20.87 -2.28
C MET A 92 10.92 20.32 -3.45
N GLU A 93 12.10 19.79 -3.12
CA GLU A 93 12.96 19.05 -4.03
C GLU A 93 12.37 17.67 -4.40
N TYR A 94 12.99 17.07 -5.43
CA TYR A 94 12.69 15.71 -5.87
C TYR A 94 12.91 14.72 -4.71
N GLY A 95 11.95 13.81 -4.49
CA GLY A 95 12.03 12.79 -3.43
C GLY A 95 11.27 13.11 -2.14
N SER A 96 10.56 14.23 -2.09
CA SER A 96 9.70 14.58 -0.96
C SER A 96 8.51 13.61 -0.77
N ALA A 97 8.27 13.20 0.49
CA ALA A 97 7.24 12.23 0.82
C ALA A 97 5.83 12.85 0.88
N ARG A 98 4.85 12.10 0.37
CA ARG A 98 3.41 12.38 0.50
C ARG A 98 2.64 11.11 0.82
N TRP A 99 1.44 11.29 1.37
CA TRP A 99 0.47 10.20 1.46
C TRP A 99 0.14 9.67 0.06
N GLY A 100 0.26 8.36 -0.10
CA GLY A 100 -0.12 7.66 -1.32
C GLY A 100 -1.64 7.50 -1.43
N THR A 101 -2.09 7.26 -2.65
CA THR A 101 -3.48 6.89 -2.99
C THR A 101 -3.48 5.52 -3.66
N ALA A 102 -4.65 4.88 -3.76
CA ALA A 102 -4.78 3.57 -4.41
C ALA A 102 -4.33 3.57 -5.88
N GLU A 103 -4.39 4.70 -6.58
CA GLU A 103 -3.88 4.79 -7.96
C GLU A 103 -2.33 4.80 -8.01
N ASP A 104 -1.66 5.23 -6.94
CA ASP A 104 -0.20 5.27 -6.89
C ASP A 104 0.41 3.87 -6.79
N ILE A 105 -0.28 2.92 -6.13
CA ILE A 105 0.21 1.55 -5.93
C ILE A 105 -0.16 0.61 -7.08
N LYS A 106 -1.22 0.93 -7.84
CA LYS A 106 -1.78 0.09 -8.91
C LYS A 106 -0.77 -0.40 -9.95
N PRO A 107 0.26 0.37 -10.36
CA PRO A 107 1.28 -0.15 -11.28
C PRO A 107 2.18 -1.23 -10.69
N TYR A 108 2.21 -1.33 -9.36
CA TYR A 108 3.01 -2.30 -8.60
C TYR A 108 2.21 -3.55 -8.21
N THR A 109 0.91 -3.61 -8.53
CA THR A 109 0.04 -4.75 -8.25
C THR A 109 -0.09 -5.66 -9.46
N ASP A 110 -0.09 -6.97 -9.21
CA ASP A 110 -0.46 -7.99 -10.20
C ASP A 110 -1.99 -8.07 -10.34
N PRO A 111 -2.54 -8.28 -11.54
CA PRO A 111 -3.98 -8.46 -11.73
C PRO A 111 -4.55 -9.68 -10.99
N VAL A 112 -3.75 -10.74 -10.79
CA VAL A 112 -4.16 -11.92 -10.03
C VAL A 112 -3.87 -11.65 -8.56
N PHE A 113 -4.91 -11.67 -7.72
CA PHE A 113 -4.79 -11.28 -6.30
C PHE A 113 -3.75 -12.10 -5.56
N GLU A 114 -3.75 -13.40 -5.79
CA GLU A 114 -2.92 -14.43 -5.16
C GLU A 114 -1.42 -14.19 -5.42
N ASN A 115 -1.09 -13.50 -6.52
CA ASN A 115 0.29 -13.16 -6.87
C ASN A 115 0.78 -11.87 -6.19
N ASN A 116 0.08 -11.39 -5.16
CA ASN A 116 0.44 -10.17 -4.46
C ASN A 116 0.62 -10.39 -2.96
N ILE A 117 1.55 -9.63 -2.38
CA ILE A 117 1.65 -9.44 -0.93
C ILE A 117 0.60 -8.40 -0.51
N PRO A 118 -0.33 -8.75 0.39
CA PRO A 118 -1.27 -7.78 0.94
C PRO A 118 -0.56 -6.87 1.94
N LEU A 119 -0.62 -5.55 1.72
CA LEU A 119 -0.05 -4.55 2.64
C LEU A 119 -1.16 -3.88 3.47
N THR A 120 -2.23 -3.48 2.81
CA THR A 120 -3.42 -2.88 3.42
C THR A 120 -4.69 -3.44 2.75
N GLN A 121 -5.85 -2.84 3.00
CA GLN A 121 -7.09 -3.17 2.30
C GLN A 121 -7.01 -2.87 0.79
N THR A 122 -6.31 -1.80 0.41
CA THR A 122 -6.23 -1.28 -0.97
C THR A 122 -4.87 -1.46 -1.61
N GLU A 123 -3.78 -1.37 -0.83
CA GLU A 123 -2.42 -1.48 -1.30
C GLU A 123 -1.89 -2.91 -1.25
N ARG A 124 -1.28 -3.34 -2.36
CA ARG A 124 -0.67 -4.66 -2.52
C ARG A 124 0.63 -4.54 -3.31
N LEU A 125 1.50 -5.53 -3.22
CA LEU A 125 2.77 -5.55 -3.94
C LEU A 125 2.93 -6.86 -4.71
N THR A 126 3.20 -6.79 -6.01
CA THR A 126 3.40 -7.98 -6.84
C THR A 126 4.58 -8.82 -6.37
N MET A 127 4.38 -10.15 -6.35
CA MET A 127 5.45 -11.13 -6.15
C MET A 127 6.31 -11.34 -7.39
N ASN A 128 5.94 -10.75 -8.53
CA ASN A 128 6.77 -10.82 -9.73
C ASN A 128 8.05 -10.00 -9.55
N SER A 129 9.22 -10.63 -9.74
CA SER A 129 10.52 -9.95 -9.69
C SER A 129 10.86 -9.22 -10.98
N ARG A 130 10.16 -9.51 -12.08
CA ARG A 130 10.38 -8.94 -13.42
C ARG A 130 9.04 -8.47 -14.01
N PRO A 131 8.45 -7.38 -13.49
CA PRO A 131 7.27 -6.78 -14.10
C PRO A 131 7.60 -6.28 -15.52
N LYS A 132 6.58 -6.21 -16.39
CA LYS A 132 6.73 -5.77 -17.80
C LYS A 132 7.48 -4.45 -17.95
N GLN A 133 7.31 -3.55 -16.98
CA GLN A 133 8.07 -2.31 -16.90
C GLN A 133 9.03 -2.38 -15.70
N PRO A 134 10.36 -2.48 -15.92
CA PRO A 134 11.35 -2.64 -14.87
C PRO A 134 11.31 -1.55 -13.78
N LYS A 135 10.88 -0.34 -14.12
CA LYS A 135 10.74 0.78 -13.17
C LYS A 135 9.80 0.47 -11.99
N TYR A 136 8.88 -0.48 -12.15
CA TYR A 136 7.94 -0.92 -11.12
C TYR A 136 8.45 -2.14 -10.32
N ALA A 137 9.64 -2.65 -10.62
CA ALA A 137 10.27 -3.64 -9.76
C ALA A 137 10.59 -3.00 -8.39
N ARG A 138 10.17 -3.66 -7.32
CA ARG A 138 10.39 -3.20 -5.94
C ARG A 138 10.96 -4.33 -5.09
N ASN A 139 11.70 -3.92 -4.07
CA ASN A 139 12.13 -4.81 -3.01
C ASN A 139 10.89 -5.35 -2.27
N LYS A 140 10.92 -6.63 -1.93
CA LYS A 140 9.82 -7.37 -1.29
C LYS A 140 10.02 -7.55 0.21
N ASN A 141 11.16 -7.09 0.75
CA ASN A 141 11.40 -7.06 2.18
C ASN A 141 10.48 -6.03 2.83
N ILE A 142 9.66 -6.47 3.78
CA ILE A 142 8.67 -5.63 4.47
C ILE A 142 9.01 -5.62 5.96
N LEU A 143 9.17 -4.41 6.51
CA LEU A 143 9.30 -4.19 7.94
C LEU A 143 7.96 -3.72 8.50
N VAL A 144 7.37 -4.52 9.39
CA VAL A 144 6.11 -4.17 10.06
C VAL A 144 6.39 -3.75 11.50
N ILE A 145 6.20 -2.46 11.78
CA ILE A 145 6.40 -1.87 13.10
C ILE A 145 5.05 -1.70 13.79
N GLY A 146 4.95 -2.09 15.04
CA GLY A 146 3.77 -1.84 15.87
C GLY A 146 3.98 -2.33 17.30
N GLY A 147 3.29 -1.71 18.25
CA GLY A 147 3.36 -2.08 19.66
C GLY A 147 2.86 -3.51 19.95
N SER A 148 2.97 -3.94 21.22
CA SER A 148 2.28 -5.16 21.66
C SER A 148 0.76 -4.99 21.49
N GLY A 149 0.06 -6.06 21.11
CA GLY A 149 -1.39 -6.02 20.89
C GLY A 149 -1.86 -5.33 19.60
N SER A 150 -0.98 -4.70 18.81
CA SER A 150 -1.38 -4.01 17.56
C SER A 150 -1.86 -4.92 16.43
N GLY A 151 -1.87 -6.24 16.65
CA GLY A 151 -2.39 -7.21 15.70
C GLY A 151 -1.47 -7.55 14.54
N LYS A 152 -0.15 -7.31 14.63
CA LYS A 152 0.84 -7.68 13.58
C LYS A 152 0.63 -9.09 13.02
N THR A 153 0.46 -10.07 13.90
CA THR A 153 0.21 -11.46 13.49
C THR A 153 -1.13 -11.61 12.77
N ARG A 154 -2.20 -11.01 13.31
CA ARG A 154 -3.57 -11.14 12.78
C ARG A 154 -3.76 -10.42 11.44
N PHE A 155 -3.20 -9.23 11.29
CA PHE A 155 -3.47 -8.36 10.15
C PHE A 155 -2.43 -8.46 9.04
N PHE A 156 -1.20 -8.91 9.33
CA PHE A 156 -0.16 -9.03 8.32
C PHE A 156 0.30 -10.48 8.09
N VAL A 157 0.74 -11.17 9.15
CA VAL A 157 1.30 -12.54 9.01
C VAL A 157 0.25 -13.54 8.53
N LYS A 158 -0.92 -13.60 9.18
CA LYS A 158 -1.97 -14.57 8.79
C LYS A 158 -2.47 -14.32 7.36
N PRO A 159 -2.88 -13.11 6.95
CA PRO A 159 -3.32 -12.90 5.56
C PRO A 159 -2.24 -13.24 4.54
N SER A 160 -0.96 -12.97 4.85
CA SER A 160 0.16 -13.33 3.98
C SER A 160 0.32 -14.85 3.81
N LEU A 161 0.14 -15.63 4.88
CA LEU A 161 0.16 -17.10 4.80
C LEU A 161 -1.07 -17.65 4.07
N MET A 162 -2.23 -17.02 4.27
CA MET A 162 -3.48 -17.42 3.64
C MET A 162 -3.50 -17.16 2.12
N GLN A 163 -2.59 -16.34 1.58
CA GLN A 163 -2.39 -16.21 0.13
C GLN A 163 -1.89 -17.50 -0.51
N MET A 164 -1.16 -18.34 0.24
CA MET A 164 -0.66 -19.64 -0.25
C MET A 164 0.10 -19.55 -1.59
N HIS A 165 0.85 -18.46 -1.81
CA HIS A 165 1.50 -18.17 -3.08
C HIS A 165 2.93 -18.69 -3.19
N SER A 166 3.60 -19.00 -2.06
CA SER A 166 5.02 -19.40 -2.03
C SER A 166 5.32 -20.37 -0.91
N SER A 167 6.55 -20.89 -0.85
CA SER A 167 7.07 -21.57 0.33
C SER A 167 7.27 -20.57 1.48
N TYR A 168 6.98 -20.99 2.70
CA TYR A 168 7.06 -20.14 3.90
C TYR A 168 7.99 -20.75 4.94
N VAL A 169 8.79 -19.89 5.56
CA VAL A 169 9.52 -20.20 6.80
C VAL A 169 9.02 -19.20 7.84
N VAL A 170 8.41 -19.71 8.92
CA VAL A 170 7.72 -18.88 9.92
C VAL A 170 8.34 -19.15 11.28
N THR A 171 8.81 -18.10 11.93
CA THR A 171 9.12 -18.14 13.36
C THR A 171 7.82 -17.89 14.13
N ASP A 172 7.39 -18.88 14.91
CA ASP A 172 6.13 -18.82 15.68
C ASP A 172 6.40 -19.01 17.18
N PRO A 173 6.89 -17.97 17.88
CA PRO A 173 7.26 -18.08 19.30
C PRO A 173 6.10 -18.49 20.21
N LYS A 174 4.85 -18.20 19.80
CA LYS A 174 3.64 -18.52 20.56
C LYS A 174 2.97 -19.82 20.12
N GLY A 175 3.39 -20.41 19.00
CA GLY A 175 2.78 -21.60 18.42
C GLY A 175 1.36 -21.39 17.88
N THR A 176 0.87 -20.15 17.79
CA THR A 176 -0.52 -19.86 17.41
C THR A 176 -0.72 -19.92 15.90
N VAL A 177 0.29 -19.53 15.13
CA VAL A 177 0.18 -19.43 13.67
C VAL A 177 -0.03 -20.81 13.04
N LEU A 178 0.71 -21.81 13.50
CA LEU A 178 0.55 -23.18 13.03
C LEU A 178 -0.84 -23.74 13.35
N ILE A 179 -1.36 -23.48 14.55
CA ILE A 179 -2.68 -23.97 14.97
C ILE A 179 -3.79 -23.34 14.11
N GLU A 180 -3.69 -22.04 13.85
CA GLU A 180 -4.75 -21.29 13.17
C GLU A 180 -4.70 -21.41 11.65
N CYS A 181 -3.51 -21.47 11.04
CA CYS A 181 -3.34 -21.49 9.58
C CYS A 181 -2.89 -22.86 9.04
N GLY A 182 -2.39 -23.76 9.88
CA GLY A 182 -1.79 -25.03 9.43
C GLY A 182 -2.77 -25.91 8.67
N LYS A 183 -4.04 -25.98 9.09
CA LYS A 183 -5.05 -26.78 8.37
C LYS A 183 -5.37 -26.22 6.99
N LEU A 184 -5.37 -24.89 6.83
CA LEU A 184 -5.54 -24.23 5.54
C LEU A 184 -4.38 -24.59 4.61
N LEU A 185 -3.14 -24.44 5.08
CA LEU A 185 -1.94 -24.76 4.31
C LEU A 185 -1.91 -26.24 3.89
N GLN A 186 -2.27 -27.15 4.81
CA GLN A 186 -2.37 -28.58 4.50
C GLN A 186 -3.38 -28.85 3.38
N ARG A 187 -4.55 -28.19 3.41
CA ARG A 187 -5.56 -28.28 2.35
C ARG A 187 -5.09 -27.67 1.03
N GLY A 188 -4.26 -26.63 1.08
CA GLY A 188 -3.57 -26.05 -0.06
C GLY A 188 -2.42 -26.89 -0.62
N GLY A 189 -2.22 -28.13 -0.12
CA GLY A 189 -1.18 -29.04 -0.61
C GLY A 189 0.22 -28.79 -0.04
N TYR A 190 0.35 -27.96 0.99
CA TYR A 190 1.65 -27.69 1.59
C TYR A 190 2.15 -28.87 2.42
N GLN A 191 3.45 -29.17 2.27
CA GLN A 191 4.18 -30.01 3.20
C GLN A 191 4.63 -29.18 4.40
N ILE A 192 3.98 -29.39 5.54
CA ILE A 192 4.26 -28.64 6.76
C ILE A 192 5.33 -29.36 7.56
N LYS A 193 6.43 -28.67 7.84
CA LYS A 193 7.53 -29.14 8.69
C LYS A 193 7.66 -28.24 9.91
N VAL A 194 7.79 -28.82 11.10
CA VAL A 194 7.77 -28.08 12.37
C VAL A 194 8.99 -28.44 13.19
N LEU A 195 9.84 -27.44 13.48
CA LEU A 195 10.92 -27.56 14.47
C LEU A 195 10.45 -26.85 15.75
N ASN A 196 10.05 -27.63 16.75
CA ASN A 196 9.66 -27.17 18.07
C ASN A 196 10.83 -27.36 19.06
N THR A 197 11.36 -26.26 19.57
CA THR A 197 12.48 -26.24 20.52
C THR A 197 12.05 -26.31 21.98
N ILE A 198 10.75 -26.28 22.27
CA ILE A 198 10.18 -26.39 23.62
C ILE A 198 9.75 -27.84 23.89
N ASN A 199 9.00 -28.44 22.98
CA ASN A 199 8.52 -29.81 23.11
C ASN A 199 9.04 -30.67 21.95
N PHE A 200 10.17 -31.33 22.18
CA PHE A 200 10.82 -32.20 21.21
C PHE A 200 9.97 -33.42 20.79
N LYS A 201 9.02 -33.88 21.63
CA LYS A 201 8.11 -34.97 21.25
C LYS A 201 7.14 -34.57 20.13
N LYS A 202 6.86 -33.27 19.98
CA LYS A 202 6.01 -32.69 18.93
C LYS A 202 6.83 -31.94 17.88
N SER A 203 8.12 -32.26 17.78
CA SER A 203 9.09 -31.61 16.90
C SER A 203 9.59 -32.58 15.85
N MET A 204 9.85 -32.09 14.65
CA MET A 204 10.72 -32.78 13.73
C MET A 204 12.16 -32.73 14.24
N LYS A 205 12.89 -33.82 14.04
CA LYS A 205 14.31 -33.86 14.33
C LYS A 205 15.06 -33.13 13.21
N TYR A 206 16.04 -32.31 13.59
CA TYR A 206 16.92 -31.61 12.67
C TYR A 206 18.36 -32.01 12.96
N ASN A 207 19.06 -32.51 11.93
CA ASN A 207 20.47 -32.79 11.99
C ASN A 207 21.21 -31.83 11.03
N PRO A 208 21.92 -30.79 11.53
CA PRO A 208 22.66 -29.86 10.69
C PRO A 208 23.83 -30.54 9.95
N PHE A 209 24.38 -31.63 10.50
CA PHE A 209 25.51 -32.35 9.89
C PHE A 209 25.13 -33.03 8.58
N ALA A 210 23.86 -33.41 8.41
CA ALA A 210 23.35 -33.98 7.16
C ALA A 210 23.44 -33.02 5.96
N TYR A 211 23.64 -31.72 6.21
CA TYR A 211 23.72 -30.67 5.19
C TYR A 211 25.16 -30.21 4.90
N LEU A 212 26.16 -30.78 5.57
CA LEU A 212 27.56 -30.47 5.30
C LEU A 212 28.00 -31.16 4.01
N ARG A 213 28.31 -30.37 2.97
CA ARG A 213 28.79 -30.88 1.67
C ARG A 213 30.24 -30.50 1.40
N SER A 214 30.73 -29.48 2.09
CA SER A 214 32.08 -28.98 1.96
C SER A 214 32.61 -28.48 3.30
N GLU A 215 33.92 -28.34 3.40
CA GLU A 215 34.57 -27.78 4.60
C GLU A 215 34.13 -26.34 4.88
N LYS A 216 33.76 -25.59 3.83
CA LYS A 216 33.19 -24.24 3.97
C LYS A 216 31.88 -24.27 4.75
N ASP A 217 31.09 -25.33 4.63
CA ASP A 217 29.82 -25.45 5.35
C ASP A 217 30.03 -25.74 6.83
N ILE A 218 31.14 -26.42 7.19
CA ILE A 218 31.55 -26.57 8.59
C ILE A 218 31.80 -25.19 9.21
N LEU A 219 32.56 -24.34 8.51
CA LEU A 219 32.85 -22.99 8.98
C LEU A 219 31.57 -22.15 9.09
N LYS A 220 30.62 -22.28 8.15
CA LYS A 220 29.32 -21.61 8.24
C LYS A 220 28.55 -22.07 9.48
N LEU A 221 28.41 -23.38 9.68
CA LEU A 221 27.68 -23.95 10.83
C LEU A 221 28.26 -23.46 12.15
N VAL A 222 29.59 -23.56 12.31
CA VAL A 222 30.29 -23.08 13.51
C VAL A 222 30.05 -21.59 13.73
N ASN A 223 30.25 -20.77 12.69
CA ASN A 223 30.06 -19.33 12.80
C ASN A 223 28.61 -18.98 13.15
N THR A 224 27.63 -19.69 12.58
CA THR A 224 26.21 -19.51 12.90
C THR A 224 25.93 -19.85 14.37
N ILE A 225 26.45 -20.96 14.90
CA ILE A 225 26.28 -21.32 16.31
C ILE A 225 26.86 -20.22 17.19
N ILE A 226 28.13 -19.86 16.95
CA ILE A 226 28.83 -18.84 17.74
C ILE A 226 28.09 -17.50 17.71
N ALA A 227 27.72 -17.01 16.52
CA ALA A 227 27.05 -15.73 16.38
C ALA A 227 25.70 -15.67 17.10
N ASN A 228 25.01 -16.80 17.27
CA ASN A 228 23.73 -16.86 17.98
C ASN A 228 23.87 -17.21 19.47
N THR A 229 25.08 -17.51 19.97
CA THR A 229 25.35 -17.77 21.39
C THR A 229 26.14 -16.66 22.09
N LYS A 230 26.69 -15.70 21.34
CA LYS A 230 27.27 -14.47 21.92
C LYS A 230 26.14 -13.68 22.57
N GLY A 231 26.19 -13.50 23.89
CA GLY A 231 25.22 -12.67 24.60
C GLY A 231 25.38 -11.19 24.24
N ASP A 232 24.28 -10.43 24.26
CA ASP A 232 24.34 -8.98 24.10
C ASP A 232 25.05 -8.35 25.32
N GLY A 233 26.36 -8.11 25.22
CA GLY A 233 27.14 -7.48 26.28
C GLY A 233 28.63 -7.38 25.97
N GLU A 234 29.25 -6.30 26.45
CA GLU A 234 30.64 -5.85 26.29
C GLU A 234 31.70 -6.75 26.99
N LYS A 235 31.48 -8.06 27.07
CA LYS A 235 32.49 -9.02 27.56
C LYS A 235 33.07 -9.82 26.41
N SER A 236 33.71 -9.12 25.48
CA SER A 236 34.55 -9.69 24.42
C SER A 236 35.89 -10.22 24.97
N GLY A 237 35.83 -11.18 25.90
CA GLY A 237 36.94 -12.10 26.18
C GLY A 237 36.94 -13.31 25.22
N GLU A 238 36.31 -13.17 24.05
CA GLU A 238 35.75 -14.28 23.26
C GLU A 238 36.66 -14.81 22.15
N ASP A 239 37.84 -14.25 21.92
CA ASP A 239 38.64 -14.61 20.73
C ASP A 239 39.26 -16.02 20.85
N PHE A 240 39.69 -16.42 22.06
CA PHE A 240 40.26 -17.74 22.29
C PHE A 240 39.21 -18.86 22.15
N TRP A 241 38.07 -18.73 22.82
CA TRP A 241 37.04 -19.76 22.82
C TRP A 241 36.39 -19.92 21.44
N VAL A 242 36.16 -18.83 20.71
CA VAL A 242 35.66 -18.87 19.33
C VAL A 242 36.64 -19.58 18.40
N SER A 243 37.94 -19.26 18.50
CA SER A 243 38.99 -19.92 17.71
C SER A 243 39.12 -21.42 18.06
N ALA A 244 39.10 -21.75 19.35
CA ALA A 244 39.19 -23.12 19.86
C ALA A 244 37.98 -23.97 19.41
N THR A 245 36.75 -23.47 19.55
CA THR A 245 35.53 -24.17 19.09
C THR A 245 35.58 -24.42 17.59
N ARG A 246 36.04 -23.44 16.80
CA ARG A 246 36.17 -23.58 15.35
C ARG A 246 37.20 -24.63 14.96
N SER A 247 38.37 -24.60 15.59
CA SER A 247 39.44 -25.57 15.35
C SER A 247 39.00 -26.99 15.72
N GLN A 248 38.39 -27.18 16.90
CA GLN A 248 37.95 -28.49 17.37
C GLN A 248 36.81 -29.07 16.52
N THR A 249 35.85 -28.23 16.11
CA THR A 249 34.71 -28.70 15.29
C THR A 249 35.18 -29.14 13.91
N VAL A 250 36.07 -28.37 13.27
CA VAL A 250 36.66 -28.74 11.97
C VAL A 250 37.48 -30.03 12.10
N LYS A 251 38.29 -30.17 13.15
CA LYS A 251 39.09 -31.37 13.39
C LYS A 251 38.19 -32.61 13.59
N SER A 252 37.20 -32.53 14.47
CA SER A 252 36.25 -33.61 14.76
C SER A 252 35.51 -34.10 13.50
N LEU A 253 35.04 -33.16 12.67
CA LEU A 253 34.30 -33.51 11.45
C LEU A 253 35.18 -34.05 10.32
N ARG A 254 36.47 -33.69 10.28
CA ARG A 254 37.42 -34.23 9.30
C ARG A 254 37.97 -35.61 9.67
N THR A 255 38.13 -35.90 10.96
CA THR A 255 38.78 -37.14 11.40
C THR A 255 37.81 -38.29 11.65
N SER A 256 36.48 -38.09 11.53
CA SER A 256 35.45 -39.08 11.90
C SER A 256 35.57 -39.64 13.33
N ASN A 257 36.47 -39.07 14.14
CA ASN A 257 36.64 -39.42 15.54
C ASN A 257 35.55 -38.69 16.30
N GLY A 258 34.53 -39.44 16.73
CA GLY A 258 33.42 -38.96 17.54
C GLY A 258 33.91 -38.34 18.85
N PHE A 259 34.26 -37.07 18.82
CA PHE A 259 34.31 -36.27 20.03
C PHE A 259 32.87 -35.97 20.45
N PRO A 260 32.45 -36.34 21.67
CA PRO A 260 31.09 -36.19 22.16
C PRO A 260 30.85 -34.73 22.56
N LEU A 261 30.88 -33.81 21.61
CA LEU A 261 30.41 -32.44 21.84
C LEU A 261 28.88 -32.38 21.88
N PHE A 262 28.22 -33.37 21.28
CA PHE A 262 26.79 -33.61 21.35
C PHE A 262 26.62 -35.12 21.48
N GLY A 263 25.78 -35.57 22.43
CA GLY A 263 25.66 -36.97 22.82
C GLY A 263 25.50 -37.96 21.66
N GLU A 264 25.83 -39.23 21.97
CA GLU A 264 25.92 -40.34 21.02
C GLU A 264 24.90 -40.29 19.89
N LEU A 265 25.46 -40.37 18.67
CA LEU A 265 24.73 -40.48 17.42
C LEU A 265 24.16 -41.89 17.34
N VAL A 266 22.97 -42.09 17.94
CA VAL A 266 22.19 -43.30 17.69
C VAL A 266 21.62 -43.17 16.27
N VAL A 267 22.21 -43.91 15.34
CA VAL A 267 21.70 -44.15 13.98
C VAL A 267 20.40 -44.93 14.05
#